data_AF-A0A952FDT3-F1
#
_entry.id   AF-A0A952FDT3-F1
#
_cell.length_a   1.000
_cell.length_b   1.000
_cell.length_c   1.000
_cell.angle_alpha   90.00
_cell.angle_beta   90.00
_cell.angle_gamma   90.00
#
_symmetry.space_group_name_H-M   'P 1'
#
loop_
_entity.id
_entity.type
_entity.pdbx_description
1 polymer ?
#
loop_
_entity_poly.entity_id
_entity_poly.type
_entity_poly.pdbx_seq_one_letter_code
_entity_poly.pdbx_strand_id
1 'polypeptide(L)' 'QFQFDGTEPDDIGNYTNRAPFAILHLLREDSVERAVEAFPEAEAIFEQNVATLEKLGHTGWKALGL' A
#
# COMPACT_ATOMS: atom_id res chain seq x y z
N GLN A 1 1.30 12.94 7.00
CA GLN A 1 0.17 12.34 6.25
C GLN A 1 0.66 12.10 4.83
N PHE A 2 0.37 10.94 4.26
CA PHE A 2 0.80 10.58 2.90
C PHE A 2 -0.33 10.86 1.91
N GLN A 3 0.02 11.36 0.72
CA GLN A 3 -0.88 11.66 -0.38
C GLN A 3 -0.11 11.44 -1.69
N PHE A 4 -0.68 10.67 -2.63
CA PHE A 4 -0.15 10.55 -3.99
C PHE A 4 -0.38 11.85 -4.78
N ASP A 5 0.52 12.15 -5.70
CA ASP A 5 0.35 13.28 -6.60
C ASP A 5 -0.95 13.15 -7.39
N GLY A 6 -1.70 14.26 -7.52
CA GLY A 6 -2.99 14.29 -8.22
C GLY A 6 -4.18 13.63 -7.50
N THR A 7 -4.03 13.12 -6.27
CA THR A 7 -5.16 12.57 -5.48
C THR A 7 -5.70 13.59 -4.46
N GLU A 8 -6.95 13.44 -4.04
CA GLU A 8 -7.51 14.24 -2.94
C GLU A 8 -7.04 13.71 -1.57
N PRO A 9 -6.97 14.56 -0.53
CA PRO A 9 -6.45 14.16 0.79
C PRO A 9 -7.18 12.99 1.46
N ASP A 10 -8.44 12.75 1.12
CA ASP A 10 -9.29 11.69 1.65
C ASP A 10 -9.43 10.47 0.72
N ASP A 11 -8.79 10.47 -0.44
CA ASP A 11 -8.82 9.34 -1.39
C ASP A 11 -8.41 8.02 -0.73
N ILE A 12 -9.20 6.97 -0.96
CA ILE A 12 -8.95 5.64 -0.37
C ILE A 12 -7.63 5.01 -0.88
N GLY A 13 -7.16 5.37 -2.07
CA GLY A 13 -5.85 4.96 -2.60
C GLY A 13 -4.68 5.44 -1.74
N ASN A 14 -4.84 6.57 -1.03
CA ASN A 14 -3.83 7.07 -0.07
C ASN A 14 -3.71 6.22 1.20
N TYR A 15 -4.58 5.23 1.39
CA TYR A 15 -4.53 4.31 2.52
C TYR A 15 -3.65 3.07 2.26
N THR A 16 -3.12 2.89 1.04
CA THR A 16 -2.28 1.73 0.67
C THR A 16 -1.03 1.60 1.53
N ASN A 17 -0.49 2.72 2.01
CA ASN A 17 0.69 2.77 2.89
C ASN A 17 0.33 2.92 4.38
N ARG A 18 -0.94 2.75 4.77
CA ARG A 18 -1.36 2.82 6.18
C ARG A 18 -1.36 1.45 6.81
N ALA A 19 -0.84 1.39 8.02
CA ALA A 19 -0.94 0.24 8.89
C ALA A 19 -1.87 0.56 10.07
N PRO A 20 -2.60 -0.44 10.60
CA PRO A 20 -3.48 -0.23 11.76
C PRO A 20 -2.70 0.09 13.04
N PHE A 21 -1.46 -0.36 13.13
CA PHE A 21 -0.57 -0.11 14.25
C PHE A 21 0.76 0.45 13.74
N ALA A 22 1.54 1.10 14.61
CA ALA A 22 2.88 1.54 14.26
C ALA A 22 3.77 0.31 13.96
N ILE A 23 4.39 0.28 12.79
CA ILE A 23 5.26 -0.83 12.36
C ILE A 23 6.68 -0.32 12.14
N LEU A 24 7.65 -1.06 12.69
CA LEU A 24 9.07 -0.94 12.33
C LEU A 24 9.42 -2.07 11.36
N HIS A 25 9.66 -1.73 10.09
CA HIS A 25 10.14 -2.70 9.11
C HIS A 25 11.67 -2.79 9.19
N LEU A 26 12.20 -3.97 9.51
CA LEU A 26 13.62 -4.29 9.41
C LEU A 26 13.83 -5.21 8.21
N LEU A 27 14.42 -4.67 7.15
CA LEU A 27 14.68 -5.38 5.90
C LEU A 27 16.19 -5.42 5.65
N ARG A 28 16.68 -6.55 5.12
CA ARG A 28 18.06 -6.68 4.65
C ARG A 28 18.12 -6.37 3.16
N GLU A 29 18.99 -5.45 2.77
CA GLU A 29 19.16 -4.99 1.39
C GLU A 29 19.39 -6.15 0.40
N ASP A 30 20.37 -7.04 0.67
CA ASP A 30 20.63 -8.23 -0.18
C ASP A 30 19.42 -9.15 -0.38
N SER A 31 18.46 -9.15 0.57
CA SER A 31 17.22 -9.91 0.39
C SER A 31 16.22 -9.17 -0.47
N VAL A 32 16.15 -7.84 -0.35
CA VAL A 32 15.27 -7.00 -1.13
C VAL A 32 15.71 -7.01 -2.60
N GLU A 33 17.00 -6.86 -2.88
CA GLU A 33 17.54 -6.89 -4.25
C GLU A 33 17.20 -8.21 -4.96
N ARG A 34 17.47 -9.35 -4.32
CA ARG A 34 17.13 -10.68 -4.89
C ARG A 34 15.63 -10.85 -5.11
N ALA A 35 14.79 -10.26 -4.25
CA ALA A 35 13.36 -10.29 -4.45
C ALA A 35 12.95 -9.43 -5.66
N VAL A 36 13.52 -8.24 -5.81
CA VAL A 36 13.27 -7.38 -6.98
C VAL A 36 13.70 -8.07 -8.28
N GLU A 37 14.86 -8.73 -8.30
CA GLU A 37 15.33 -9.50 -9.47
C GLU A 37 14.37 -10.65 -9.84
N ALA A 38 13.75 -11.28 -8.84
CA ALA A 38 12.82 -12.40 -9.04
C ALA A 38 11.41 -11.94 -9.44
N PHE A 39 11.03 -10.69 -9.18
CA PHE A 39 9.70 -10.13 -9.44
C PHE A 39 9.80 -8.89 -10.34
N PRO A 40 9.94 -9.08 -11.66
CA PRO A 40 10.12 -7.98 -12.62
C PRO A 40 8.91 -7.04 -12.71
N GLU A 41 7.71 -7.45 -12.29
CA GLU A 41 6.51 -6.60 -12.29
C GLU A 41 6.22 -5.94 -10.92
N ALA A 42 7.26 -5.56 -10.15
CA ALA A 42 7.08 -4.92 -8.85
C ALA A 42 6.18 -3.67 -8.89
N GLU A 43 6.16 -2.94 -10.01
CA GLU A 43 5.27 -1.78 -10.22
C GLU A 43 3.78 -2.16 -10.17
N ALA A 44 3.41 -3.38 -10.59
CA ALA A 44 2.03 -3.85 -10.56
C ALA A 44 1.49 -4.01 -9.13
N ILE A 45 2.38 -4.17 -8.13
CA ILE A 45 1.99 -4.24 -6.71
C ILE A 45 1.28 -2.94 -6.31
N PHE A 46 1.81 -1.80 -6.75
CA PHE A 46 1.24 -0.50 -6.41
C PHE A 46 -0.18 -0.37 -6.98
N GLU A 47 -0.34 -0.63 -8.28
CA GLU A 47 -1.63 -0.54 -8.96
C GLU A 47 -2.66 -1.50 -8.37
N GLN A 48 -2.27 -2.73 -8.06
CA GLN A 48 -3.14 -3.72 -7.45
C GLN A 48 -3.58 -3.33 -6.04
N ASN A 49 -2.70 -2.72 -5.24
CA ASN A 49 -3.03 -2.26 -3.90
C ASN A 49 -4.03 -1.10 -3.95
N VAL A 50 -3.83 -0.14 -4.85
CA VAL A 50 -4.78 0.97 -5.06
C VAL A 50 -6.13 0.41 -5.51
N ALA A 51 -6.16 -0.42 -6.55
CA ALA A 51 -7.41 -1.04 -7.04
C ALA A 51 -8.11 -1.87 -5.96
N THR A 52 -7.37 -2.53 -5.08
CA THR A 52 -7.93 -3.27 -3.94
C THR A 52 -8.61 -2.32 -2.96
N LEU A 53 -7.96 -1.20 -2.62
CA LEU A 53 -8.53 -0.21 -1.71
C LEU A 53 -9.71 0.56 -2.32
N GLU A 54 -9.68 0.84 -3.62
CA GLU A 54 -10.82 1.40 -4.34
C GLU A 54 -12.04 0.47 -4.28
N LYS A 55 -11.83 -0.84 -4.51
CA LYS A 55 -12.89 -1.85 -4.39
C LYS A 55 -13.42 -1.99 -2.96
N LEU A 56 -12.54 -1.89 -1.97
CA LEU A 56 -12.91 -1.95 -0.55
C LEU A 56 -13.69 -0.70 -0.14
N GLY A 57 -13.25 0.47 -0.61
CA GLY A 57 -13.78 1.77 -0.26
C GLY A 57 -13.67 2.10 1.24
N HIS A 58 -14.12 3.29 1.63
CA HIS A 58 -14.12 3.71 3.03
C HIS A 58 -15.01 2.84 3.92
N THR A 59 -16.13 2.35 3.39
CA THR A 59 -17.04 1.49 4.14
C THR A 59 -16.38 0.16 4.48
N GLY A 60 -15.77 -0.51 3.48
CA GLY A 60 -15.06 -1.76 3.72
C GLY A 60 -13.85 -1.57 4.63
N TRP A 61 -13.11 -0.47 4.46
CA TRP A 61 -11.98 -0.13 5.33
C TRP A 61 -12.41 0.02 6.79
N LYS A 62 -13.47 0.79 7.07
CA LYS A 62 -14.01 0.96 8.43
C LYS A 62 -14.55 -0.35 9.03
N ALA A 63 -15.09 -1.23 8.18
CA ALA A 63 -15.61 -2.52 8.62
C ALA A 63 -14.53 -3.50 9.09
N LEU A 64 -13.24 -3.23 8.83
CA LEU A 64 -12.13 -4.04 9.35
C LEU A 64 -12.00 -3.97 10.88
N GLY A 65 -12.61 -2.98 11.53
CA GLY A 65 -12.59 -2.83 12.98
C GLY A 65 -11.20 -2.53 13.55
N LEU A 66 -10.31 -2.01 12.70
CA LEU A 66 -8.95 -1.57 13.01
C LEU A 66 -8.93 -0.12 13.50
#